data_AF-A0A976PU40-F1
#
_entry.id   AF-A0A976PU40-F1
#
_cell.length_a   1.000
_cell.length_b   1.000
_cell.length_c   1.000
_cell.angle_alpha   90.00
_cell.angle_beta   90.00
_cell.angle_gamma   90.00
#
_symmetry.space_group_name_H-M   'P 1'
#
loop_
_entity.id
_entity.type
_entity.pdbx_description
1 polymer ?
#
loop_
_entity_poly.entity_id
_entity_poly.type
_entity_poly.pdbx_seq_one_letter_code
_entity_poly.pdbx_strand_id
1 'polypeptide(L)'
;RMTWGQFIRWADPDVERDHYHLHTGTWPHPSWTEWLQWTASPPGVADIDGDGKHEVIGVPNVEMQVPYVTQAYAVMVLEGAHGDGSRSARRKVGWEDLPRGETPVDVDGWYPPYGVPSPALVDISGDDDPEIVVSLNDGHLYAFRADGVQLWRTSYRHSKVIMFSSEPTVADLNKDGSPEVIITTYGDPDVADSGYLMVLSASGAVLHDVPLPNPGYNGNGNGAPAAPTVGDLDGDGQLEILVQTFDHGMDVYTVPGSGTNCLVWSTARGGSLRMGQQNGPWMFDSVFADDFESGDTSAWGHAVP
;
A
#
# COMPACT_ATOMS: atom_id res chain seq x y z
N ARG A 1 18.43 7.28 18.68
CA ARG A 1 18.09 7.81 17.33
C ARG A 1 18.67 6.84 16.31
N MET A 2 17.82 6.15 15.54
CA MET A 2 18.29 5.23 14.49
C MET A 2 18.63 6.06 13.24
N THR A 3 19.75 5.77 12.59
CA THR A 3 20.11 6.37 11.30
C THR A 3 19.77 5.42 10.15
N TRP A 4 19.53 5.97 8.96
CA TRP A 4 19.33 5.22 7.72
C TRP A 4 20.48 4.21 7.51
N GLY A 5 20.14 2.95 7.23
CA GLY A 5 21.06 1.80 7.23
C GLY A 5 20.98 0.89 8.47
N GLN A 6 20.27 1.29 9.54
CA GLN A 6 20.02 0.48 10.74
C GLN A 6 18.60 -0.10 10.83
N PHE A 7 17.71 0.27 9.90
CA PHE A 7 16.35 -0.25 9.79
C PHE A 7 16.28 -1.34 8.72
N ILE A 8 17.19 -2.31 8.81
CA ILE A 8 17.10 -3.55 8.06
C ILE A 8 16.72 -4.62 9.07
N ARG A 9 15.60 -5.30 8.81
CA ARG A 9 15.01 -6.31 9.69
C ARG A 9 15.19 -7.68 9.03
N TRP A 10 15.08 -8.74 9.80
CA TRP A 10 15.08 -10.10 9.25
C TRP A 10 13.65 -10.59 9.13
N ALA A 11 13.36 -11.33 8.06
CA ALA A 11 12.01 -11.83 7.83
C ALA A 11 11.61 -12.83 8.94
N ASP A 12 12.55 -13.72 9.29
CA ASP A 12 12.42 -14.67 10.39
C ASP A 12 12.44 -13.93 11.76
N PRO A 13 11.38 -14.08 12.58
CA PRO A 13 11.25 -13.37 13.84
C PRO A 13 12.25 -13.82 14.91
N ASP A 14 12.70 -15.07 14.88
CA ASP A 14 13.74 -15.57 15.79
C ASP A 14 15.11 -15.00 15.41
N VAL A 15 15.43 -14.96 14.11
CA VAL A 15 16.66 -14.32 13.61
C VAL A 15 16.66 -12.82 13.95
N GLU A 16 15.54 -12.14 13.71
CA GLU A 16 15.36 -10.73 14.07
C GLU A 16 15.57 -10.51 15.57
N ARG A 17 14.94 -11.33 16.42
CA ARG A 17 15.09 -11.24 17.87
C ARG A 17 16.53 -11.43 18.32
N ASP A 18 17.18 -12.50 17.85
CA ASP A 18 18.52 -12.84 18.29
C ASP A 18 19.54 -11.79 17.83
N HIS A 19 19.40 -11.27 16.61
CA HIS A 19 20.29 -10.25 16.07
C HIS A 19 20.01 -8.83 16.60
N TYR A 20 18.76 -8.38 16.51
CA TYR A 20 18.35 -6.98 16.73
C TYR A 20 18.03 -6.68 18.21
N HIS A 21 17.53 -7.66 18.97
CA HIS A 21 17.12 -7.45 20.36
C HIS A 21 18.10 -8.02 21.38
N LEU A 22 18.63 -9.22 21.14
CA LEU A 22 19.46 -9.93 22.12
C LEU A 22 20.96 -9.83 21.83
N HIS A 23 21.34 -9.53 20.58
CA HIS A 23 22.73 -9.56 20.10
C HIS A 23 23.44 -10.90 20.42
N THR A 24 22.73 -12.01 20.19
CA THR A 24 23.18 -13.38 20.45
C THR A 24 23.19 -14.22 19.17
N GLY A 25 23.90 -15.35 19.21
CA GLY A 25 23.92 -16.29 18.09
C GLY A 25 24.86 -15.90 16.94
N THR A 26 24.73 -16.62 15.82
CA THR A 26 25.47 -16.34 14.59
C THR A 26 24.87 -15.12 13.89
N TRP A 27 25.71 -14.18 13.47
CA TRP A 27 25.25 -13.00 12.74
C TRP A 27 24.63 -13.41 11.40
N PRO A 28 23.38 -13.01 11.13
CA PRO A 28 22.68 -13.34 9.90
C PRO A 28 23.31 -12.67 8.67
N HIS A 29 23.16 -13.29 7.50
CA HIS A 29 23.68 -12.77 6.24
C HIS A 29 22.71 -13.03 5.06
N PRO A 30 22.52 -12.08 4.14
CA PRO A 30 21.55 -12.20 3.05
C PRO A 30 21.77 -13.38 2.11
N SER A 31 22.97 -13.96 2.08
CA SER A 31 23.24 -15.17 1.28
C SER A 31 22.53 -16.44 1.78
N TRP A 32 21.99 -16.44 2.99
CA TRP A 32 21.35 -17.63 3.58
C TRP A 32 20.11 -17.33 4.45
N THR A 33 19.76 -16.07 4.68
CA THR A 33 18.51 -15.69 5.34
C THR A 33 17.88 -14.47 4.68
N GLU A 34 16.56 -14.43 4.63
CA GLU A 34 15.80 -13.33 4.04
C GLU A 34 15.80 -12.10 4.96
N TRP A 35 16.05 -10.92 4.38
CA TRP A 35 15.97 -9.64 5.08
C TRP A 35 14.91 -8.72 4.46
N LEU A 36 14.52 -7.69 5.20
CA LEU A 36 13.46 -6.76 4.84
C LEU A 36 14.06 -5.39 4.49
N GLN A 37 13.85 -4.95 3.25
CA GLN A 37 14.24 -3.63 2.76
C GLN A 37 13.00 -2.74 2.58
N TRP A 38 13.03 -1.56 3.19
CA TRP A 38 11.85 -0.68 3.37
C TRP A 38 11.88 0.57 2.48
N THR A 39 12.54 0.51 1.32
CA THR A 39 12.86 1.71 0.53
C THR A 39 11.75 2.18 -0.41
N ALA A 40 10.75 1.35 -0.67
CA ALA A 40 9.81 1.57 -1.78
C ALA A 40 8.33 1.66 -1.37
N SER A 41 7.97 1.42 -0.11
CA SER A 41 6.57 1.41 0.35
C SER A 41 6.27 2.61 1.25
N PRO A 42 5.31 3.48 0.88
CA PRO A 42 4.72 4.41 1.81
C PRO A 42 4.05 3.65 2.96
N PRO A 43 4.34 3.99 4.24
CA PRO A 43 3.67 3.34 5.36
C PRO A 43 2.22 3.84 5.50
N GLY A 44 1.36 2.95 6.00
CA GLY A 44 0.03 3.27 6.53
C GLY A 44 0.03 3.28 8.05
N VAL A 45 -0.92 3.97 8.66
CA VAL A 45 -1.08 4.04 10.12
C VAL A 45 -2.55 3.84 10.46
N ALA A 46 -2.87 2.83 11.27
CA ALA A 46 -4.22 2.56 11.75
C ALA A 46 -4.19 1.80 13.07
N ASP A 47 -5.25 1.92 13.86
CA ASP A 47 -5.58 0.97 14.93
C ASP A 47 -6.03 -0.33 14.27
N ILE A 48 -5.14 -1.32 14.15
CA ILE A 48 -5.44 -2.55 13.42
C ILE A 48 -6.13 -3.59 14.32
N ASP A 49 -6.09 -3.44 15.64
CA ASP A 49 -6.66 -4.40 16.58
C ASP A 49 -7.70 -3.82 17.54
N GLY A 50 -8.15 -2.59 17.29
CA GLY A 50 -9.20 -1.90 18.02
C GLY A 50 -8.82 -1.54 19.46
N ASP A 51 -7.53 -1.49 19.78
CA ASP A 51 -7.04 -1.24 21.14
C ASP A 51 -6.94 0.25 21.51
N GLY A 52 -7.27 1.13 20.54
CA GLY A 52 -7.18 2.58 20.63
C GLY A 52 -5.79 3.14 20.35
N LYS A 53 -4.83 2.32 19.91
CA LYS A 53 -3.47 2.77 19.55
C LYS A 53 -3.18 2.40 18.11
N HIS A 54 -2.51 3.30 17.41
CA HIS A 54 -2.19 3.05 16.01
C HIS A 54 -0.88 2.25 15.85
N GLU A 55 -0.92 1.28 14.95
CA GLU A 55 0.22 0.57 14.39
C GLU A 55 0.73 1.27 13.12
N VAL A 56 1.97 0.91 12.73
CA VAL A 56 2.56 1.29 11.45
C VAL A 56 2.61 0.06 10.56
N ILE A 57 1.94 0.15 9.41
CA ILE A 57 1.87 -0.89 8.38
C ILE A 57 2.83 -0.49 7.26
N GLY A 58 3.67 -1.40 6.79
CA GLY A 58 4.49 -1.16 5.60
C GLY A 58 4.74 -2.43 4.81
N VAL A 59 5.17 -2.25 3.56
CA VAL A 59 5.34 -3.35 2.61
C VAL A 59 6.80 -3.46 2.17
N PRO A 60 7.68 -4.10 2.96
CA PRO A 60 9.07 -4.29 2.57
C PRO A 60 9.26 -5.26 1.40
N ASN A 61 10.33 -5.05 0.66
CA ASN A 61 10.97 -6.08 -0.16
C ASN A 61 11.53 -7.15 0.78
N VAL A 62 11.18 -8.41 0.55
CA VAL A 62 11.85 -9.57 1.13
C VAL A 62 12.97 -9.95 0.17
N GLU A 63 14.23 -9.79 0.57
CA GLU A 63 15.37 -10.05 -0.32
C GLU A 63 16.36 -11.06 0.24
N MET A 64 17.12 -11.65 -0.67
CA MET A 64 18.17 -12.63 -0.38
C MET A 64 19.27 -12.54 -1.46
N GLN A 65 20.34 -13.32 -1.30
CA GLN A 65 21.48 -13.45 -2.23
C GLN A 65 22.47 -12.27 -2.19
N VAL A 66 23.60 -12.42 -2.87
CA VAL A 66 24.58 -11.35 -3.11
C VAL A 66 25.05 -11.48 -4.56
N PRO A 67 24.70 -10.55 -5.48
CA PRO A 67 23.90 -9.33 -5.27
C PRO A 67 22.45 -9.63 -4.82
N TYR A 68 21.82 -8.68 -4.13
CA TYR A 68 20.47 -8.85 -3.57
C TYR A 68 19.42 -9.04 -4.67
N VAL A 69 18.49 -9.95 -4.42
CA VAL A 69 17.34 -10.25 -5.28
C VAL A 69 16.10 -10.24 -4.41
N THR A 70 15.11 -9.43 -4.77
CA THR A 70 13.79 -9.46 -4.13
C THR A 70 13.10 -10.78 -4.43
N GLN A 71 12.82 -11.56 -3.38
CA GLN A 71 12.14 -12.85 -3.44
C GLN A 71 10.62 -12.70 -3.40
N ALA A 72 10.12 -11.68 -2.69
CA ALA A 72 8.70 -11.35 -2.54
C ALA A 72 8.56 -9.92 -1.98
N TYR A 73 7.31 -9.45 -1.90
CA TYR A 73 6.94 -8.33 -1.04
C TYR A 73 6.06 -8.86 0.08
N ALA A 74 6.28 -8.40 1.31
CA ALA A 74 5.54 -8.84 2.48
C ALA A 74 4.87 -7.65 3.15
N VAL A 75 3.76 -7.87 3.85
CA VAL A 75 3.14 -6.87 4.73
C VAL A 75 3.69 -7.09 6.13
N MET A 76 4.16 -6.01 6.75
CA MET A 76 4.61 -6.02 8.13
C MET A 76 3.92 -4.93 8.93
N VAL A 77 3.51 -5.29 10.14
CA VAL A 77 2.86 -4.41 11.09
C VAL A 77 3.77 -4.23 12.31
N LEU A 78 3.97 -2.98 12.68
CA LEU A 78 4.82 -2.56 13.77
C LEU A 78 4.01 -1.79 14.80
N GLU A 79 4.35 -1.96 16.07
CA GLU A 79 3.79 -1.14 17.15
C GLU A 79 4.17 0.33 16.95
N GLY A 80 3.19 1.23 17.08
CA GLY A 80 3.40 2.68 17.06
C GLY A 80 4.00 3.23 18.36
N ALA A 81 3.57 4.42 18.79
CA ALA A 81 4.02 5.04 20.05
C ALA A 81 3.28 4.46 21.28
N HIS A 82 3.30 3.13 21.46
CA HIS A 82 2.68 2.47 22.61
C HIS A 82 3.40 2.83 23.92
N GLY A 83 2.64 3.29 24.93
CA GLY A 83 3.16 3.56 26.27
C GLY A 83 4.12 4.76 26.30
N ASP A 84 5.37 4.54 26.74
CA ASP A 84 6.44 5.54 26.79
C ASP A 84 7.32 5.56 25.53
N GLY A 85 6.90 4.86 24.46
CA GLY A 85 7.65 4.74 23.21
C GLY A 85 8.82 3.75 23.26
N SER A 86 9.07 3.08 24.39
CA SER A 86 10.13 2.05 24.51
C SER A 86 9.91 0.81 23.64
N ARG A 87 8.70 0.67 23.09
CA ARG A 87 8.28 -0.40 22.19
C ARG A 87 8.07 0.03 20.74
N SER A 88 8.25 1.30 20.41
CA SER A 88 8.01 1.79 19.06
C SER A 88 8.84 1.07 18.02
N ALA A 89 8.19 0.80 16.88
CA ALA A 89 8.74 0.03 15.77
C ALA A 89 9.14 -1.42 16.11
N ARG A 90 8.67 -1.98 17.22
CA ARG A 90 8.71 -3.44 17.43
C ARG A 90 7.69 -4.11 16.54
N ARG A 91 7.98 -5.35 16.16
CA ARG A 91 7.00 -6.18 15.47
C ARG A 91 5.75 -6.32 16.33
N LYS A 92 4.58 -6.12 15.73
CA LYS A 92 3.29 -6.29 16.41
C LYS A 92 3.07 -7.77 16.75
N VAL A 93 2.59 -8.04 17.97
CA VAL A 93 2.19 -9.40 18.36
C VAL A 93 1.08 -9.89 17.43
N GLY A 94 1.23 -11.09 16.88
CA GLY A 94 0.34 -11.67 15.86
C GLY A 94 0.84 -11.48 14.42
N TRP A 95 1.87 -10.65 14.22
CA TRP A 95 2.48 -10.35 12.91
C TRP A 95 3.94 -10.86 12.82
N GLU A 96 4.26 -11.93 13.55
CA GLU A 96 5.50 -12.70 13.46
C GLU A 96 5.68 -13.37 12.10
N ASP A 97 4.62 -13.98 11.58
CA ASP A 97 4.60 -14.54 10.24
C ASP A 97 4.04 -13.49 9.27
N LEU A 98 4.90 -13.00 8.38
CA LEU A 98 4.54 -11.93 7.46
C LEU A 98 3.74 -12.48 6.26
N PRO A 99 2.46 -12.10 6.07
CA PRO A 99 1.78 -12.42 4.83
C PRO A 99 2.51 -11.75 3.66
N ARG A 100 2.69 -12.48 2.57
CA ARG A 100 3.52 -12.05 1.44
C ARG A 100 3.01 -12.55 0.11
N GLY A 101 3.40 -11.85 -0.94
CA GLY A 101 3.15 -12.25 -2.32
C GLY A 101 4.12 -13.34 -2.80
N GLU A 102 4.03 -13.61 -4.09
CA GLU A 102 4.93 -14.51 -4.82
C GLU A 102 6.16 -13.75 -5.35
N THR A 103 6.96 -14.45 -6.17
CA THR A 103 8.08 -13.84 -6.87
C THR A 103 7.63 -12.64 -7.68
N PRO A 104 8.24 -11.46 -7.49
CA PRO A 104 7.88 -10.27 -8.25
C PRO A 104 8.08 -10.46 -9.75
N VAL A 105 7.31 -9.74 -10.53
CA VAL A 105 7.56 -9.47 -11.95
C VAL A 105 8.94 -8.85 -12.05
N ASP A 106 9.77 -9.47 -12.88
CA ASP A 106 11.09 -8.98 -13.24
C ASP A 106 11.00 -8.14 -14.51
N VAL A 107 11.69 -7.00 -14.53
CA VAL A 107 11.73 -6.09 -15.67
C VAL A 107 13.18 -5.86 -16.06
N ASP A 108 13.51 -6.21 -17.30
CA ASP A 108 14.79 -5.83 -17.89
C ASP A 108 14.73 -4.37 -18.36
N GLY A 109 15.70 -3.56 -17.94
CA GLY A 109 15.78 -2.14 -18.30
C GLY A 109 15.10 -1.17 -17.33
N TRP A 110 14.60 -0.05 -17.85
CA TRP A 110 14.17 1.11 -17.05
C TRP A 110 12.64 1.32 -17.01
N TYR A 111 11.89 0.69 -17.92
CA TYR A 111 10.46 0.90 -18.08
C TYR A 111 9.70 -0.41 -18.37
N PRO A 112 8.46 -0.56 -17.86
CA PRO A 112 7.79 0.38 -16.95
C PRO A 112 8.48 0.40 -15.56
N PRO A 113 8.34 1.48 -14.78
CA PRO A 113 8.82 1.46 -13.40
C PRO A 113 8.10 0.36 -12.61
N TYR A 114 8.78 -0.26 -11.65
CA TYR A 114 8.13 -1.16 -10.71
C TYR A 114 6.96 -0.46 -10.00
N GLY A 115 5.93 -1.23 -9.65
CA GLY A 115 4.86 -0.75 -8.78
C GLY A 115 5.41 -0.31 -7.43
N VAL A 116 4.75 0.67 -6.84
CA VAL A 116 4.98 1.14 -5.46
C VAL A 116 3.95 0.42 -4.59
N PRO A 117 4.34 -0.60 -3.80
CA PRO A 117 3.40 -1.32 -2.94
C PRO A 117 2.98 -0.39 -1.80
N SER A 118 1.82 0.22 -1.96
CA SER A 118 1.21 1.15 -1.02
C SER A 118 -0.07 0.51 -0.50
N PRO A 119 -0.16 0.14 0.78
CA PRO A 119 -1.37 -0.47 1.33
C PRO A 119 -2.45 0.59 1.54
N ALA A 120 -3.69 0.28 1.14
CA ALA A 120 -4.88 0.93 1.66
C ALA A 120 -5.36 0.18 2.90
N LEU A 121 -5.77 0.94 3.91
CA LEU A 121 -6.35 0.41 5.15
C LEU A 121 -7.84 0.73 5.12
N VAL A 122 -8.70 -0.28 5.17
CA VAL A 122 -10.13 -0.07 5.02
C VAL A 122 -10.92 -1.23 5.61
N ASP A 123 -12.02 -0.92 6.29
CA ASP A 123 -13.00 -1.92 6.69
C ASP A 123 -13.80 -2.36 5.44
N ILE A 124 -13.43 -3.50 4.86
CA ILE A 124 -14.17 -4.14 3.76
C ILE A 124 -15.05 -5.29 4.28
N SER A 125 -14.85 -5.72 5.53
CA SER A 125 -15.57 -6.84 6.14
C SER A 125 -16.81 -6.42 6.94
N GLY A 126 -16.88 -5.14 7.31
CA GLY A 126 -17.93 -4.50 8.10
C GLY A 126 -17.84 -4.77 9.61
N ASP A 127 -16.66 -5.10 10.13
CA ASP A 127 -16.44 -5.46 11.53
C ASP A 127 -15.69 -4.41 12.37
N ASP A 128 -15.54 -3.18 11.84
CA ASP A 128 -14.82 -2.04 12.41
C ASP A 128 -13.29 -2.21 12.53
N ASP A 129 -12.71 -3.39 12.23
CA ASP A 129 -11.27 -3.60 12.13
C ASP A 129 -10.80 -3.36 10.67
N PRO A 130 -9.74 -2.56 10.42
CA PRO A 130 -9.31 -2.29 9.05
C PRO A 130 -8.57 -3.48 8.43
N GLU A 131 -9.03 -3.92 7.25
CA GLU A 131 -8.24 -4.78 6.36
C GLU A 131 -7.11 -4.01 5.69
N ILE A 132 -6.09 -4.75 5.27
CA ILE A 132 -4.96 -4.26 4.47
C ILE A 132 -5.16 -4.72 3.02
N VAL A 133 -5.41 -3.77 2.13
CA VAL A 133 -5.51 -4.01 0.69
C VAL A 133 -4.27 -3.48 -0.01
N VAL A 134 -3.55 -4.33 -0.76
CA VAL A 134 -2.25 -3.96 -1.34
C VAL A 134 -1.99 -4.60 -2.69
N SER A 135 -1.54 -3.77 -3.63
CA SER A 135 -0.99 -4.20 -4.91
C SER A 135 0.45 -4.67 -4.70
N LEU A 136 0.74 -5.96 -4.94
CA LEU A 136 2.09 -6.48 -4.90
C LEU A 136 2.63 -6.65 -6.32
N ASN A 137 3.94 -6.49 -6.48
CA ASN A 137 4.60 -6.55 -7.78
C ASN A 137 4.69 -7.98 -8.36
N ASP A 138 4.00 -8.96 -7.78
CA ASP A 138 3.82 -10.31 -8.34
C ASP A 138 2.63 -10.40 -9.31
N GLY A 139 2.00 -9.28 -9.64
CA GLY A 139 0.85 -9.22 -10.54
C GLY A 139 -0.52 -9.37 -9.86
N HIS A 140 -0.57 -9.29 -8.53
CA HIS A 140 -1.81 -9.50 -7.78
C HIS A 140 -2.09 -8.40 -6.77
N LEU A 141 -3.38 -8.11 -6.62
CA LEU A 141 -3.94 -7.35 -5.52
C LEU A 141 -4.35 -8.32 -4.43
N TYR A 142 -3.99 -8.02 -3.18
CA TYR A 142 -4.30 -8.84 -2.01
C TYR A 142 -5.13 -8.05 -1.02
N ALA A 143 -5.99 -8.75 -0.28
CA ALA A 143 -6.54 -8.25 0.98
C ALA A 143 -6.23 -9.21 2.13
N PHE A 144 -5.80 -8.64 3.24
CA PHE A 144 -5.53 -9.34 4.49
C PHE A 144 -6.38 -8.73 5.61
N ARG A 145 -6.91 -9.57 6.49
CA ARG A 145 -7.55 -9.14 7.73
C ARG A 145 -6.54 -8.47 8.65
N ALA A 146 -7.05 -7.80 9.68
CA ALA A 146 -6.29 -7.26 10.79
C ALA A 146 -5.34 -8.27 11.48
N ASP A 147 -5.68 -9.56 11.44
CA ASP A 147 -4.87 -10.67 11.98
C ASP A 147 -3.87 -11.27 10.96
N GLY A 148 -3.73 -10.67 9.78
CA GLY A 148 -2.81 -11.10 8.73
C GLY A 148 -3.33 -12.25 7.86
N VAL A 149 -4.53 -12.79 8.12
CA VAL A 149 -5.13 -13.83 7.29
C VAL A 149 -5.57 -13.27 5.94
N GLN A 150 -5.14 -13.89 4.85
CA GLN A 150 -5.56 -13.50 3.50
C GLN A 150 -7.06 -13.76 3.29
N LEU A 151 -7.80 -12.72 2.93
CA LEU A 151 -9.20 -12.81 2.51
C LEU A 151 -9.31 -13.26 1.07
N TRP A 152 -8.62 -12.55 0.18
CA TRP A 152 -8.67 -12.80 -1.26
C TRP A 152 -7.39 -12.33 -1.95
N ARG A 153 -7.22 -12.82 -3.18
CA ARG A 153 -6.15 -12.46 -4.11
C ARG A 153 -6.77 -12.36 -5.50
N THR A 154 -6.59 -11.23 -6.16
CA THR A 154 -7.10 -11.00 -7.51
C THR A 154 -5.96 -10.69 -8.45
N SER A 155 -5.86 -11.45 -9.53
CA SER A 155 -4.88 -11.19 -10.58
C SER A 155 -5.29 -9.96 -11.37
N TYR A 156 -4.37 -9.00 -11.49
CA TYR A 156 -4.55 -7.89 -12.40
C TYR A 156 -3.81 -8.13 -13.72
N ARG A 157 -3.09 -9.25 -13.92
CA ARG A 157 -2.11 -9.46 -15.01
C ARG A 157 -2.65 -9.49 -16.44
N HIS A 158 -3.94 -9.71 -16.68
CA HIS A 158 -4.50 -9.85 -18.03
C HIS A 158 -3.70 -10.80 -18.97
N SER A 159 -3.15 -11.88 -18.40
CA SER A 159 -2.25 -12.83 -19.09
C SER A 159 -0.97 -12.21 -19.68
N LYS A 160 -0.53 -11.06 -19.18
CA LYS A 160 0.73 -10.40 -19.54
C LYS A 160 1.85 -10.79 -18.58
N VAL A 161 3.07 -10.78 -19.10
CA VAL A 161 4.28 -11.13 -18.35
C VAL A 161 4.69 -9.98 -17.44
N ILE A 162 4.78 -8.78 -18.00
CA ILE A 162 5.14 -7.55 -17.30
C ILE A 162 3.87 -6.73 -17.08
N MET A 163 3.40 -6.72 -15.84
CA MET A 163 2.29 -5.86 -15.45
C MET A 163 2.34 -5.51 -13.98
N PHE A 164 1.95 -4.27 -13.71
CA PHE A 164 1.87 -3.66 -12.40
C PHE A 164 0.52 -2.96 -12.27
N SER A 165 0.21 -2.53 -11.05
CA SER A 165 -0.96 -1.73 -10.77
C SER A 165 -0.59 -0.50 -9.95
N SER A 166 -1.48 0.48 -10.00
CA SER A 166 -1.46 1.62 -9.09
C SER A 166 -1.65 1.19 -7.64
N GLU A 167 -1.43 2.15 -6.73
CA GLU A 167 -1.96 2.06 -5.37
C GLU A 167 -3.51 1.90 -5.43
N PRO A 168 -4.11 1.09 -4.54
CA PRO A 168 -5.57 0.95 -4.45
C PRO A 168 -6.23 2.24 -3.92
N THR A 169 -7.29 2.66 -4.59
CA THR A 169 -8.23 3.69 -4.12
C THR A 169 -9.53 3.01 -3.71
N VAL A 170 -10.20 3.49 -2.67
CA VAL A 170 -11.37 2.80 -2.10
C VAL A 170 -12.55 3.77 -1.99
N ALA A 171 -13.72 3.37 -2.45
CA ALA A 171 -14.96 4.16 -2.39
C ALA A 171 -16.20 3.26 -2.50
N ASP A 172 -17.29 3.62 -1.82
CA ASP A 172 -18.61 3.00 -2.03
C ASP A 172 -19.23 3.60 -3.30
N LEU A 173 -18.96 2.97 -4.44
CA LEU A 173 -19.40 3.45 -5.75
C LEU A 173 -20.84 3.07 -6.04
N ASN A 174 -21.32 1.98 -5.45
CA ASN A 174 -22.63 1.40 -5.73
C ASN A 174 -23.72 1.75 -4.68
N LYS A 175 -23.34 2.36 -3.56
CA LYS A 175 -24.19 2.78 -2.43
C LYS A 175 -24.78 1.65 -1.59
N ASP A 176 -24.11 0.49 -1.54
CA ASP A 176 -24.56 -0.63 -0.73
C ASP A 176 -23.98 -0.60 0.71
N GLY A 177 -23.11 0.36 1.01
CA GLY A 177 -22.45 0.50 2.30
C GLY A 177 -21.18 -0.34 2.46
N SER A 178 -20.81 -1.14 1.46
CA SER A 178 -19.52 -1.84 1.37
C SER A 178 -18.65 -1.15 0.33
N PRO A 179 -17.37 -0.85 0.63
CA PRO A 179 -16.55 -0.13 -0.33
C PRO A 179 -16.04 -1.01 -1.48
N GLU A 180 -15.98 -0.44 -2.68
CA GLU A 180 -15.25 -0.99 -3.83
C GLU A 180 -13.78 -0.58 -3.81
N VAL A 181 -12.92 -1.46 -4.32
CA VAL A 181 -11.49 -1.22 -4.54
C VAL A 181 -11.21 -0.93 -6.01
N ILE A 182 -10.51 0.16 -6.26
CA ILE A 182 -10.23 0.69 -7.60
C ILE A 182 -8.73 0.70 -7.81
N ILE A 183 -8.28 0.10 -8.91
CA ILE A 183 -6.89 0.18 -9.36
C ILE A 183 -6.84 0.49 -10.84
N THR A 184 -5.72 1.04 -11.28
CA THR A 184 -5.37 1.03 -12.71
C THR A 184 -4.17 0.14 -12.95
N THR A 185 -4.09 -0.46 -14.14
CA THR A 185 -2.94 -1.27 -14.53
C THR A 185 -2.04 -0.52 -15.50
N TYR A 186 -0.79 -0.96 -15.54
CA TYR A 186 0.18 -0.54 -16.52
C TYR A 186 1.24 -1.63 -16.71
N GLY A 187 1.97 -1.58 -17.82
CA GLY A 187 2.88 -2.65 -18.16
C GLY A 187 3.90 -2.27 -19.22
N ASP A 188 4.41 -3.30 -19.87
CA ASP A 188 5.43 -3.23 -20.91
C ASP A 188 5.16 -2.09 -21.92
N PRO A 189 6.11 -1.17 -22.17
CA PRO A 189 5.95 -0.11 -23.16
C PRO A 189 5.61 -0.62 -24.57
N ASP A 190 6.00 -1.85 -24.91
CA ASP A 190 5.77 -2.45 -26.23
C ASP A 190 4.42 -3.20 -26.31
N VAL A 191 3.64 -3.24 -25.21
CA VAL A 191 2.33 -3.90 -25.14
C VAL A 191 1.22 -2.85 -24.98
N ALA A 192 0.52 -2.59 -26.09
CA ALA A 192 -0.46 -1.53 -26.20
C ALA A 192 -1.78 -1.77 -25.42
N ASP A 193 -1.98 -2.94 -24.82
CA ASP A 193 -3.19 -3.31 -24.08
C ASP A 193 -2.86 -3.67 -22.63
N SER A 194 -2.00 -2.88 -21.98
CA SER A 194 -1.60 -3.05 -20.57
C SER A 194 -2.37 -2.14 -19.59
N GLY A 195 -3.12 -1.17 -20.10
CA GLY A 195 -3.87 -0.19 -19.31
C GLY A 195 -5.34 -0.56 -19.12
N TYR A 196 -5.74 -0.80 -17.87
CA TYR A 196 -7.13 -1.04 -17.46
C TYR A 196 -7.48 -0.20 -16.24
N LEU A 197 -8.73 0.23 -16.14
CA LEU A 197 -9.38 0.64 -14.89
C LEU A 197 -10.17 -0.57 -14.36
N MET A 198 -9.74 -1.11 -13.23
CA MET A 198 -10.41 -2.22 -12.56
C MET A 198 -11.13 -1.72 -11.32
N VAL A 199 -12.38 -2.17 -11.13
CA VAL A 199 -13.18 -1.96 -9.93
C VAL A 199 -13.57 -3.32 -9.38
N LEU A 200 -13.23 -3.56 -8.12
CA LEU A 200 -13.48 -4.81 -7.42
C LEU A 200 -14.42 -4.56 -6.24
N SER A 201 -15.25 -5.54 -5.92
CA SER A 201 -16.03 -5.53 -4.68
C SER A 201 -15.14 -5.74 -3.46
N ALA A 202 -15.69 -5.50 -2.27
CA ALA A 202 -15.09 -5.85 -0.98
C ALA A 202 -14.63 -7.33 -0.90
N SER A 203 -15.27 -8.25 -1.64
CA SER A 203 -14.88 -9.66 -1.68
C SER A 203 -13.77 -9.98 -2.70
N GLY A 204 -13.19 -8.95 -3.35
CA GLY A 204 -12.19 -9.10 -4.39
C GLY A 204 -12.74 -9.54 -5.76
N ALA A 205 -14.05 -9.56 -5.95
CA ALA A 205 -14.65 -9.92 -7.24
C ALA A 205 -14.57 -8.72 -8.19
N VAL A 206 -14.09 -8.93 -9.42
CA VAL A 206 -14.02 -7.87 -10.43
C VAL A 206 -15.43 -7.51 -10.88
N LEU A 207 -15.88 -6.29 -10.56
CA LEU A 207 -17.16 -5.72 -10.96
C LEU A 207 -17.06 -5.04 -12.32
N HIS A 208 -15.98 -4.29 -12.53
CA HIS A 208 -15.68 -3.63 -13.78
C HIS A 208 -14.21 -3.81 -14.15
N ASP A 209 -13.98 -3.97 -15.45
CA ASP A 209 -12.66 -4.14 -16.03
C ASP A 209 -12.65 -3.44 -17.40
N VAL A 210 -12.23 -2.19 -17.39
CA VAL A 210 -12.41 -1.26 -18.50
C VAL A 210 -11.05 -0.95 -19.13
N PRO A 211 -10.81 -1.33 -20.40
CA PRO A 211 -9.59 -0.94 -21.09
C PRO A 211 -9.46 0.59 -21.15
N LEU A 212 -8.29 1.12 -20.81
CA LEU A 212 -8.00 2.54 -20.98
C LEU A 212 -7.93 2.84 -22.49
N PRO A 213 -8.61 3.91 -22.96
CA PRO A 213 -8.74 4.19 -24.38
C PRO A 213 -7.44 4.71 -25.00
N ASN A 214 -7.36 4.64 -26.33
CA ASN A 214 -6.31 5.27 -27.14
C ASN A 214 -4.86 4.99 -26.68
N PRO A 215 -4.48 3.72 -26.44
CA PRO A 215 -3.11 3.42 -26.07
C PRO A 215 -2.14 3.83 -27.18
N GLY A 216 -1.23 4.75 -26.88
CA GLY A 216 -0.10 5.08 -27.76
C GLY A 216 1.22 4.48 -27.30
N TYR A 217 2.29 5.00 -27.89
CA TYR A 217 3.65 4.55 -27.68
C TYR A 217 4.57 5.75 -27.51
N ASN A 218 5.10 5.91 -26.30
CA ASN A 218 6.06 6.96 -25.95
C ASN A 218 7.38 6.40 -25.38
N GLY A 219 7.52 5.07 -25.31
CA GLY A 219 8.69 4.37 -24.79
C GLY A 219 8.80 4.24 -23.26
N ASN A 220 7.86 4.81 -22.49
CA ASN A 220 7.93 4.86 -21.02
C ASN A 220 6.91 3.93 -20.31
N GLY A 221 6.03 3.28 -21.06
CA GLY A 221 5.02 2.36 -20.53
C GLY A 221 3.65 2.61 -21.16
N ASN A 222 2.75 1.65 -20.98
CA ASN A 222 1.35 1.77 -21.38
C ASN A 222 0.45 1.56 -20.15
N GLY A 223 -0.60 2.37 -20.03
CA GLY A 223 -1.56 2.33 -18.93
C GLY A 223 -1.45 3.52 -17.97
N ALA A 224 -1.79 3.31 -16.70
CA ALA A 224 -1.83 4.36 -15.69
C ALA A 224 -1.20 3.88 -14.37
N PRO A 225 -0.03 4.42 -13.97
CA PRO A 225 0.68 4.00 -12.75
C PRO A 225 0.23 4.75 -11.49
N ALA A 226 -0.37 5.93 -11.65
CA ALA A 226 -0.83 6.73 -10.52
C ALA A 226 -2.18 6.22 -10.02
N ALA A 227 -2.40 6.28 -8.71
CA ALA A 227 -3.67 5.90 -8.11
C ALA A 227 -4.82 6.76 -8.67
N PRO A 228 -5.99 6.16 -8.97
CA PRO A 228 -7.14 6.91 -9.44
C PRO A 228 -7.70 7.83 -8.35
N THR A 229 -8.37 8.90 -8.79
CA THR A 229 -9.05 9.90 -7.95
C THR A 229 -10.56 9.77 -8.16
N VAL A 230 -11.40 9.87 -7.13
CA VAL A 230 -12.86 9.67 -7.21
C VAL A 230 -13.63 10.88 -6.71
N GLY A 231 -14.33 11.63 -7.53
CA GLY A 231 -15.05 12.81 -7.05
C GLY A 231 -16.19 13.21 -7.96
N ASP A 232 -17.19 13.88 -7.40
CA ASP A 232 -18.16 14.63 -8.20
C ASP A 232 -17.46 15.88 -8.76
N LEU A 233 -17.16 15.85 -10.05
CA LEU A 233 -16.39 16.90 -10.72
C LEU A 233 -17.26 17.96 -11.37
N ASP A 234 -18.47 17.61 -11.75
CA ASP A 234 -19.36 18.49 -12.50
C ASP A 234 -20.56 19.00 -11.69
N GLY A 235 -20.72 18.52 -10.46
CA GLY A 235 -21.74 18.93 -9.51
C GLY A 235 -23.11 18.30 -9.78
N ASP A 236 -23.20 17.22 -10.56
CA ASP A 236 -24.46 16.54 -10.86
C ASP A 236 -24.89 15.55 -9.75
N GLY A 237 -24.03 15.33 -8.76
CA GLY A 237 -24.28 14.45 -7.64
C GLY A 237 -23.93 12.99 -7.89
N GLN A 238 -23.32 12.64 -9.03
CA GLN A 238 -22.67 11.36 -9.33
C GLN A 238 -21.14 11.51 -9.19
N LEU A 239 -20.44 10.38 -9.12
CA LEU A 239 -18.99 10.34 -8.96
C LEU A 239 -18.31 10.08 -10.29
N GLU A 240 -17.21 10.77 -10.53
CA GLU A 240 -16.26 10.48 -11.59
C GLU A 240 -15.00 9.82 -11.03
N ILE A 241 -14.40 8.93 -11.81
CA ILE A 241 -13.05 8.39 -11.58
C ILE A 241 -12.10 9.06 -12.56
N LEU A 242 -11.05 9.71 -12.06
CA LEU A 242 -9.99 10.32 -12.85
C LEU A 242 -8.76 9.40 -12.84
N VAL A 243 -8.23 9.18 -14.03
CA VAL A 243 -7.07 8.31 -14.26
C VAL A 243 -6.02 9.10 -15.03
N GLN A 244 -4.79 9.17 -14.52
CA GLN A 244 -3.67 9.76 -15.23
C GLN A 244 -2.89 8.67 -15.97
N THR A 245 -2.83 8.78 -17.30
CA THR A 245 -2.18 7.79 -18.18
C THR A 245 -0.74 8.17 -18.52
N PHE A 246 0.05 7.19 -18.93
CA PHE A 246 1.40 7.41 -19.44
C PHE A 246 1.42 8.26 -20.72
N ASP A 247 0.40 8.15 -21.57
CA ASP A 247 0.46 8.59 -22.96
C ASP A 247 -0.31 9.89 -23.25
N HIS A 248 -1.63 9.88 -23.04
CA HIS A 248 -2.53 10.96 -23.49
C HIS A 248 -3.05 11.86 -22.37
N GLY A 249 -2.50 11.75 -21.17
CA GLY A 249 -2.76 12.66 -20.07
C GLY A 249 -3.76 12.11 -19.06
N MET A 250 -5.04 12.45 -19.20
CA MET A 250 -6.05 12.14 -18.18
C MET A 250 -7.36 11.67 -18.81
N ASP A 251 -7.88 10.55 -18.31
CA ASP A 251 -9.20 10.02 -18.62
C ASP A 251 -10.13 10.25 -17.43
N VAL A 252 -11.42 10.48 -17.70
CA VAL A 252 -12.46 10.70 -16.68
C VAL A 252 -13.64 9.79 -16.99
N TYR A 253 -14.05 9.00 -16.00
CA TYR A 253 -15.13 8.02 -16.11
C TYR A 253 -16.26 8.39 -15.15
N THR A 254 -17.43 8.77 -15.68
CA THR A 254 -18.65 8.87 -14.85
C THR A 254 -19.04 7.49 -14.36
N VAL A 255 -19.45 7.38 -13.09
CA VAL A 255 -19.94 6.16 -12.46
C VAL A 255 -21.46 6.26 -12.31
N PRO A 256 -22.27 5.74 -13.24
CA PRO A 256 -23.72 5.94 -13.21
C PRO A 256 -24.36 5.30 -11.99
N GLY A 257 -25.23 6.04 -11.31
CA GLY A 257 -25.94 5.55 -10.11
C GLY A 257 -25.17 5.70 -8.80
N SER A 258 -23.88 6.05 -8.86
CA SER A 258 -23.10 6.50 -7.71
C SER A 258 -23.63 7.82 -7.16
N GLY A 259 -23.08 8.28 -6.04
CA GLY A 259 -23.48 9.59 -5.53
C GLY A 259 -22.64 10.13 -4.41
N THR A 260 -22.72 11.45 -4.25
CA THR A 260 -21.85 12.23 -3.35
C THR A 260 -21.97 11.88 -1.88
N ASN A 261 -23.10 11.31 -1.46
CA ASN A 261 -23.29 10.79 -0.09
C ASN A 261 -22.57 9.45 0.17
N CYS A 262 -21.84 8.92 -0.82
CA CYS A 262 -21.04 7.69 -0.72
C CYS A 262 -19.57 7.94 -1.12
N LEU A 263 -19.15 9.22 -1.16
CA LEU A 263 -17.74 9.57 -1.26
C LEU A 263 -17.05 9.24 0.06
N VAL A 264 -16.50 8.02 0.15
CA VAL A 264 -15.56 7.70 1.23
C VAL A 264 -14.31 8.57 1.03
N TRP A 265 -13.69 8.59 -0.17
CA TRP A 265 -12.58 9.50 -0.54
C TRP A 265 -12.44 9.80 -2.03
N SER A 266 -11.76 10.92 -2.36
CA SER A 266 -11.44 11.33 -3.72
C SER A 266 -10.00 11.16 -4.17
N THR A 267 -9.08 10.73 -3.32
CA THR A 267 -7.69 10.39 -3.69
C THR A 267 -7.16 9.27 -2.78
N ALA A 268 -6.08 8.60 -3.17
CA ALA A 268 -5.49 7.51 -2.38
C ALA A 268 -4.89 7.91 -1.01
N ARG A 269 -4.94 9.18 -0.59
CA ARG A 269 -4.12 9.69 0.55
C ARG A 269 -4.92 10.48 1.59
N GLY A 270 -5.73 9.72 2.32
CA GLY A 270 -6.68 10.02 3.40
C GLY A 270 -6.42 11.11 4.47
N GLY A 271 -5.31 11.84 4.47
CA GLY A 271 -4.88 12.71 5.57
C GLY A 271 -3.46 12.41 6.06
N SER A 272 -3.06 12.97 7.22
CA SER A 272 -1.71 12.79 7.79
C SER A 272 -1.36 11.33 8.10
N LEU A 273 -2.37 10.51 8.37
CA LEU A 273 -2.23 9.07 8.64
C LEU A 273 -2.19 8.19 7.37
N ARG A 274 -2.46 8.75 6.19
CA ARG A 274 -2.44 8.05 4.89
C ARG A 274 -3.26 6.75 4.84
N MET A 275 -4.34 6.68 5.62
CA MET A 275 -5.10 5.44 5.84
C MET A 275 -6.38 5.30 5.02
N GLY A 276 -6.65 6.15 4.01
CA GLY A 276 -7.81 5.96 3.13
C GLY A 276 -9.22 6.11 3.75
N GLN A 277 -9.35 6.51 5.01
CA GLN A 277 -10.64 6.74 5.71
C GLN A 277 -10.78 8.19 6.18
N GLN A 278 -12.01 8.72 6.27
CA GLN A 278 -12.29 10.03 6.88
C GLN A 278 -11.97 9.99 8.39
N ASN A 279 -11.25 10.99 8.90
CA ASN A 279 -10.99 11.11 10.34
C ASN A 279 -12.32 11.13 11.11
N GLY A 280 -12.63 10.06 11.84
CA GLY A 280 -13.79 9.99 12.72
C GLY A 280 -13.67 10.94 13.91
N PRO A 281 -14.75 11.16 14.69
CA PRO A 281 -14.79 12.08 15.83
C PRO A 281 -13.87 11.67 17.01
N TRP A 282 -13.14 10.56 16.89
CA TRP A 282 -12.26 10.00 17.93
C TRP A 282 -10.76 10.14 17.62
N MET A 283 -10.33 11.22 16.96
CA MET A 283 -8.89 11.48 16.83
C MET A 283 -8.45 12.82 17.38
N PHE A 284 -7.79 12.75 18.54
CA PHE A 284 -6.37 13.08 18.65
C PHE A 284 -5.75 12.02 19.56
N ASP A 285 -4.86 11.18 19.03
CA ASP A 285 -3.74 10.66 19.79
C ASP A 285 -2.56 10.50 18.84
N SER A 286 -1.45 11.08 19.26
CA SER A 286 -0.23 11.29 18.50
C SER A 286 0.36 9.98 17.95
N VAL A 287 0.75 9.95 16.65
CA VAL A 287 1.52 8.82 16.08
C VAL A 287 2.93 8.71 16.70
N PHE A 288 3.46 9.84 17.20
CA PHE A 288 4.74 9.95 17.90
C PHE A 288 4.59 10.81 19.15
N ALA A 289 5.21 10.39 20.25
CA ALA A 289 5.02 10.93 21.60
C ALA A 289 5.53 12.39 21.84
N ASP A 290 5.91 13.13 20.80
CA ASP A 290 6.51 14.47 20.89
C ASP A 290 5.69 15.59 20.24
N ASP A 291 4.40 15.38 19.97
CA ASP A 291 3.50 16.42 19.45
C ASP A 291 4.03 17.11 18.17
N PHE A 292 4.38 16.32 17.16
CA PHE A 292 4.75 16.77 15.80
C PHE A 292 3.77 17.79 15.17
N GLU A 293 2.53 17.87 15.67
CA GLU A 293 1.43 18.71 15.20
C GLU A 293 1.59 20.20 15.58
N SER A 294 2.50 20.56 16.49
CA SER A 294 2.72 21.97 16.89
C SER A 294 3.46 22.82 15.84
N GLY A 295 4.01 22.19 14.80
CA GLY A 295 4.78 22.87 13.75
C GLY A 295 6.11 23.48 14.24
N ASP A 296 6.50 23.25 15.50
CA ASP A 296 7.75 23.78 16.03
C ASP A 296 8.93 22.88 15.67
N THR A 297 9.64 23.29 14.62
CA THR A 297 10.89 22.66 14.18
C THR A 297 12.11 23.14 14.99
N SER A 298 11.94 23.92 16.06
CA SER A 298 13.05 24.45 16.87
C SER A 298 13.93 23.34 17.50
N ALA A 299 13.37 22.15 17.74
CA ALA A 299 14.10 20.97 18.21
C ALA A 299 14.98 20.29 17.13
N TRP A 300 14.87 20.72 15.86
CA TRP A 300 15.58 20.17 14.70
C TRP A 300 16.80 21.00 14.28
N GLY A 301 17.01 22.14 14.95
CA GLY A 301 18.24 22.90 14.88
C GLY A 301 19.39 22.13 15.51
N HIS A 302 19.97 21.18 14.78
CA HIS A 302 21.38 20.89 14.96
C HIS A 302 22.14 22.18 14.58
N ALA A 303 22.41 23.04 15.57
CA ALA A 303 23.61 23.84 15.54
C ALA A 303 24.77 22.84 15.52
N VAL A 304 25.27 22.55 14.33
CA VAL A 304 26.56 21.89 14.16
C VAL A 304 27.61 22.84 14.75
N PRO A 305 28.45 22.42 15.72
CA PRO A 305 29.60 23.20 16.17
C PRO A 305 30.57 23.51 15.04
#